data_AF-A0A940YA17-F1
#
_entry.id   AF-A0A940YA17-F1
#
_cell.length_a   1.000
_cell.length_b   1.000
_cell.length_c   1.000
_cell.angle_alpha   90.00
_cell.angle_beta   90.00
_cell.angle_gamma   90.00
#
_symmetry.space_group_name_H-M   'P 1'
#
loop_
_entity.id
_entity.type
_entity.pdbx_description
1 polymer ?
#
loop_
_entity_poly.entity_id
_entity_poly.type
_entity_poly.pdbx_seq_one_letter_code
_entity_poly.pdbx_strand_id
1 'polypeptide(L)'
;MRRAKGRWRAAAAVAAAVTVLVTPSGPSVDRAPRAAPVAAVPGLVRVPSGPTPDNSEPRKSRRAQCPAGHRVVGGGGWAFDHGHGVVALTGAEPGRDLLLQRDYFRATASEPGTGFTAGWWLEAYALCAPAASLPGYQQVSAFASDIGFATARVRCPAGKRVIGTGAAAFPDLHAGLQLFRSTGARDAAMATVRARGDHPGMIRVRVLGICTTNHAVVVATVRNLDDAAAACPSGTRVHGVGGGGSPADSGNSFLQEVYPPSQLDRASTSMTAAPDRGMVSQAICVGGTS
;
A
#
# COMPACT_ATOMS: atom_id res chain seq x y z
N MET A 1 54.31 -20.52 -26.40
CA MET A 1 53.84 -20.77 -27.77
C MET A 1 52.77 -19.71 -28.10
N ARG A 2 53.10 -18.51 -28.60
CA ARG A 2 53.31 -18.07 -29.99
C ARG A 2 52.25 -18.53 -31.02
N ARG A 3 51.41 -17.55 -31.43
CA ARG A 3 50.75 -17.31 -32.76
C ARG A 3 49.81 -18.43 -33.27
N ALA A 4 48.76 -18.18 -34.05
CA ALA A 4 48.66 -17.24 -35.16
C ALA A 4 47.22 -16.83 -35.50
N LYS A 5 47.11 -15.58 -35.94
CA LYS A 5 45.99 -14.98 -36.66
C LYS A 5 45.97 -15.53 -38.10
N GLY A 6 44.85 -16.12 -38.52
CA GLY A 6 44.60 -16.46 -39.92
C GLY A 6 43.83 -15.34 -40.63
N ARG A 7 44.49 -14.62 -41.53
CA ARG A 7 43.88 -13.68 -42.48
C ARG A 7 43.58 -14.46 -43.76
N TRP A 8 42.34 -14.39 -44.27
CA TRP A 8 42.03 -14.81 -45.64
C TRP A 8 41.54 -13.58 -46.42
N ARG A 9 42.17 -13.35 -47.57
CA ARG A 9 41.89 -12.25 -48.49
C ARG A 9 40.94 -12.74 -49.58
N ALA A 10 39.90 -11.93 -49.78
CA ALA A 10 39.22 -11.51 -51.02
C ALA A 10 39.11 -12.47 -52.21
N ALA A 11 37.88 -12.63 -52.68
CA ALA A 11 37.56 -12.63 -54.11
C ALA A 11 36.42 -11.63 -54.35
N ALA A 12 36.66 -10.68 -55.24
CA ALA A 12 35.70 -9.69 -55.70
C ALA A 12 34.84 -10.29 -56.82
N ALA A 13 33.54 -10.04 -56.79
CA ALA A 13 32.67 -10.17 -57.95
C ALA A 13 31.87 -8.87 -58.07
N VAL A 14 32.12 -8.15 -59.16
CA VAL A 14 31.39 -6.98 -59.61
C VAL A 14 30.09 -7.48 -60.24
N ALA A 15 28.95 -7.05 -59.70
CA ALA A 15 27.67 -7.13 -60.39
C ALA A 15 26.99 -5.76 -60.27
N ALA A 16 26.88 -5.07 -61.40
CA ALA A 16 26.04 -3.91 -61.56
C ALA A 16 24.57 -4.34 -61.62
N ALA A 17 23.67 -3.61 -60.96
CA ALA A 17 22.58 -2.89 -61.60
C ALA A 17 21.36 -2.62 -60.68
N VAL A 18 20.77 -1.45 -60.92
CA VAL A 18 19.42 -0.96 -60.58
C VAL A 18 19.14 -0.60 -59.12
N THR A 19 19.36 0.67 -58.77
CA THR A 19 18.73 1.34 -57.63
C THR A 19 17.29 1.73 -57.97
N VAL A 20 16.32 0.96 -57.47
CA VAL A 20 14.92 1.42 -57.37
C VAL A 20 14.80 2.24 -56.08
N LEU A 21 14.53 3.54 -56.21
CA LEU A 21 14.11 4.38 -55.08
C LEU A 21 12.67 3.97 -54.70
N VAL A 22 12.54 3.10 -53.70
CA VAL A 22 11.27 2.91 -53.00
C VAL A 22 11.24 3.93 -51.85
N THR A 23 10.37 4.92 -51.93
CA THR A 23 10.01 5.77 -50.81
C THR A 23 9.09 4.97 -49.88
N PRO A 24 9.44 4.73 -48.61
CA PRO A 24 8.49 4.16 -47.66
C PRO A 24 7.52 5.28 -47.24
N SER A 25 6.33 5.30 -47.84
CA SER A 25 5.14 5.89 -47.25
C SER A 25 4.72 5.02 -46.05
N GLY A 26 5.45 5.17 -44.94
CA GLY A 26 5.08 4.56 -43.67
C GLY A 26 3.80 5.22 -43.13
N PRO A 27 2.85 4.44 -42.58
CA PRO A 27 1.70 5.02 -41.90
C PRO A 27 2.20 5.81 -40.69
N SER A 28 1.77 7.07 -40.61
CA SER A 28 1.88 7.89 -39.41
C SER A 28 1.29 7.10 -38.25
N VAL A 29 2.15 6.65 -37.33
CA VAL A 29 1.69 6.13 -36.04
C VAL A 29 1.11 7.33 -35.31
N ASP A 30 -0.21 7.49 -35.38
CA ASP A 30 -0.93 8.48 -34.59
C ASP A 30 -0.56 8.27 -33.13
N ARG A 31 0.22 9.21 -32.61
CA ARG A 31 0.62 9.26 -31.22
C ARG A 31 -0.67 9.47 -30.43
N ALA A 32 -1.19 8.41 -29.84
CA ALA A 32 -2.35 8.47 -28.96
C ALA A 32 -2.18 9.64 -27.97
N PRO A 33 -3.23 10.46 -27.74
CA PRO A 33 -3.13 11.59 -26.85
C PRO A 33 -2.64 11.10 -25.48
N ARG A 34 -1.51 11.66 -25.04
CA ARG A 34 -0.95 11.40 -23.72
C ARG A 34 -2.01 11.89 -22.72
N ALA A 35 -2.60 10.95 -21.97
CA ALA A 35 -3.60 11.30 -20.96
C ALA A 35 -3.07 12.45 -20.10
N ALA A 36 -3.86 13.52 -19.97
CA ALA A 36 -3.50 14.65 -19.14
C ALA A 36 -3.16 14.16 -17.72
N PRO A 37 -2.10 14.65 -17.08
CA PRO A 37 -1.76 14.25 -15.72
C PRO A 37 -2.94 14.56 -14.81
N VAL A 38 -3.40 13.52 -14.10
CA VAL A 38 -4.40 13.59 -13.05
C VAL A 38 -3.93 14.60 -12.00
N ALA A 39 -4.72 15.65 -11.76
CA ALA A 39 -4.39 16.75 -10.86
C ALA A 39 -4.16 16.30 -9.40
N ALA A 40 -3.29 17.04 -8.72
CA ALA A 40 -2.78 16.70 -7.39
C ALA A 40 -3.82 16.93 -6.32
N VAL A 41 -3.52 16.46 -5.10
CA VAL A 41 -4.07 17.13 -3.92
C VAL A 41 -3.00 18.09 -3.41
N PRO A 42 -3.12 19.42 -3.67
CA PRO A 42 -2.20 20.41 -3.13
C PRO A 42 -2.13 20.31 -1.60
N GLY A 43 -0.94 20.58 -1.03
CA GLY A 43 -0.76 20.59 0.42
C GLY A 43 -0.74 19.22 1.09
N LEU A 44 -0.57 18.10 0.35
CA LEU A 44 -0.40 16.78 0.96
C LEU A 44 0.87 16.73 1.82
N VAL A 45 0.67 16.43 3.11
CA VAL A 45 1.74 16.24 4.10
C VAL A 45 1.70 14.82 4.68
N ARG A 46 2.87 14.30 5.02
CA ARG A 46 3.02 13.06 5.79
C ARG A 46 3.38 13.43 7.23
N VAL A 47 2.61 12.94 8.18
CA VAL A 47 2.83 13.17 9.61
C VAL A 47 3.18 11.85 10.29
N PRO A 48 4.41 11.65 10.77
CA PRO A 48 4.75 10.52 11.64
C PRO A 48 4.28 10.78 13.07
N SER A 49 4.00 9.72 13.82
CA SER A 49 3.69 9.79 15.26
C SER A 49 4.94 9.72 16.15
N GLY A 50 6.07 9.31 15.60
CA GLY A 50 7.22 8.82 16.36
C GLY A 50 7.00 7.42 16.94
N PRO A 51 8.08 6.66 17.18
CA PRO A 51 7.96 5.29 17.67
C PRO A 51 7.50 5.25 19.14
N THR A 52 6.87 4.15 19.53
CA THR A 52 6.77 3.78 20.95
C THR A 52 8.14 3.44 21.54
N PRO A 53 8.27 3.39 22.88
CA PRO A 53 9.43 2.77 23.49
C PRO A 53 9.68 1.36 22.94
N ASP A 54 10.95 1.02 22.78
CA ASP A 54 11.41 -0.31 22.40
C ASP A 54 11.47 -1.18 23.65
N ASN A 55 10.40 -1.93 23.90
CA ASN A 55 10.22 -2.77 25.09
C ASN A 55 9.22 -3.91 24.79
N SER A 56 9.09 -4.87 25.70
CA SER A 56 8.23 -6.06 25.56
C SER A 56 6.79 -5.85 26.03
N GLU A 57 6.24 -4.64 25.88
CA GLU A 57 4.81 -4.43 26.11
C GLU A 57 4.02 -5.24 25.08
N PRO A 58 3.09 -6.13 25.49
CA PRO A 58 2.46 -7.09 24.58
C PRO A 58 1.56 -6.44 23.52
N ARG A 59 1.24 -5.16 23.71
CA ARG A 59 0.36 -4.39 22.83
C ARG A 59 0.81 -2.94 22.81
N LYS A 60 0.77 -2.35 21.62
CA LYS A 60 1.10 -0.93 21.44
C LYS A 60 0.11 -0.24 20.53
N SER A 61 -0.05 1.06 20.75
CA SER A 61 -0.95 1.93 19.98
C SER A 61 -0.34 3.31 19.80
N ARG A 62 -0.38 3.83 18.58
CA ARG A 62 0.08 5.18 18.24
C ARG A 62 -0.88 5.87 17.28
N ARG A 63 -0.98 7.19 17.44
CA ARG A 63 -1.79 8.07 16.59
C ARG A 63 -0.90 9.11 15.93
N ALA A 64 -0.95 9.20 14.61
CA ALA A 64 -0.39 10.29 13.84
C ALA A 64 -1.48 11.33 13.57
N GLN A 65 -1.35 12.52 14.16
CA GLN A 65 -2.39 13.55 14.14
C GLN A 65 -2.21 14.46 12.91
N CYS A 66 -3.25 14.63 12.10
CA CYS A 66 -3.21 15.61 11.02
C CYS A 66 -3.17 17.06 11.55
N PRO A 67 -2.57 17.99 10.78
CA PRO A 67 -2.64 19.41 11.09
C PRO A 67 -4.09 19.93 11.11
N ALA A 68 -4.32 21.10 11.71
CA ALA A 68 -5.62 21.75 11.67
C ALA A 68 -6.03 22.03 10.21
N GLY A 69 -7.32 21.95 9.93
CA GLY A 69 -7.86 22.15 8.58
C GLY A 69 -7.54 21.04 7.57
N HIS A 70 -6.83 19.99 7.98
CA HIS A 70 -6.53 18.83 7.13
C HIS A 70 -7.45 17.65 7.44
N ARG A 71 -7.69 16.83 6.42
CA ARG A 71 -8.32 15.51 6.53
C ARG A 71 -7.29 14.43 6.32
N VAL A 72 -7.50 13.30 6.98
CA VAL A 72 -6.72 12.09 6.71
C VAL A 72 -7.16 11.49 5.38
N VAL A 73 -6.20 11.25 4.49
CA VAL A 73 -6.40 10.65 3.16
C VAL A 73 -5.84 9.24 3.05
N GLY A 74 -5.00 8.84 4.00
CA GLY A 74 -4.42 7.51 4.11
C GLY A 74 -3.49 7.44 5.32
N GLY A 75 -2.90 6.27 5.54
CA GLY A 75 -1.93 6.05 6.60
C GLY A 75 -1.62 4.57 6.75
N GLY A 76 -0.87 4.25 7.79
CA GLY A 76 -0.45 2.89 8.09
C GLY A 76 0.39 2.86 9.34
N GLY A 77 1.19 1.81 9.48
CA GLY A 77 2.10 1.65 10.59
C GLY A 77 3.23 0.69 10.29
N TRP A 78 4.20 0.70 11.20
CA TRP A 78 5.35 -0.19 11.19
C TRP A 78 5.56 -0.70 12.61
N ALA A 79 5.34 -2.00 12.79
CA ALA A 79 5.69 -2.73 13.98
C ALA A 79 7.02 -3.44 13.73
N PHE A 80 8.10 -2.89 14.28
CA PHE A 80 9.45 -3.41 14.09
C PHE A 80 9.86 -4.24 15.30
N ASP A 81 10.08 -5.53 15.08
CA ASP A 81 10.50 -6.50 16.07
C ASP A 81 11.92 -7.01 15.80
N HIS A 82 12.81 -6.16 15.25
CA HIS A 82 14.21 -6.48 14.97
C HIS A 82 14.41 -7.71 14.06
N GLY A 83 13.42 -8.03 13.23
CA GLY A 83 13.46 -9.15 12.29
C GLY A 83 13.01 -10.48 12.90
N HIS A 84 12.37 -10.47 14.07
CA HIS A 84 11.84 -11.68 14.68
C HIS A 84 10.60 -12.23 13.96
N GLY A 85 9.83 -11.40 13.25
CA GLY A 85 8.73 -11.89 12.42
C GLY A 85 7.50 -12.37 13.22
N VAL A 86 7.25 -11.83 14.41
CA VAL A 86 6.19 -12.33 15.33
C VAL A 86 5.18 -11.26 15.74
N VAL A 87 5.59 -10.00 15.80
CA VAL A 87 4.68 -8.88 16.08
C VAL A 87 3.84 -8.62 14.84
N ALA A 88 2.55 -8.32 14.99
CA ALA A 88 1.74 -7.88 13.86
C ALA A 88 0.88 -6.67 14.15
N LEU A 89 0.61 -5.92 13.10
CA LEU A 89 -0.43 -4.92 13.05
C LEU A 89 -1.80 -5.59 13.24
N THR A 90 -2.52 -5.06 14.22
CA THR A 90 -3.90 -5.43 14.54
C THR A 90 -4.86 -4.34 14.09
N GLY A 91 -4.35 -3.14 13.83
CA GLY A 91 -5.12 -2.00 13.35
C GLY A 91 -4.24 -0.99 12.64
N ALA A 92 -4.78 -0.40 11.58
CA ALA A 92 -4.22 0.66 10.79
C ALA A 92 -5.40 1.42 10.19
N GLU A 93 -5.94 2.40 10.90
CA GLU A 93 -7.22 3.02 10.54
C GLU A 93 -7.29 4.53 10.78
N PRO A 94 -8.03 5.27 9.92
CA PRO A 94 -8.31 6.66 10.17
C PRO A 94 -9.26 6.82 11.36
N GLY A 95 -9.18 7.97 12.02
CA GLY A 95 -10.13 8.37 13.05
C GLY A 95 -10.18 9.88 13.19
N ARG A 96 -10.99 10.35 14.13
CA ARG A 96 -11.12 11.77 14.44
C ARG A 96 -11.05 11.98 15.93
N ASP A 97 -10.17 12.88 16.34
CA ASP A 97 -10.13 13.38 17.70
C ASP A 97 -11.21 14.46 17.83
N LEU A 98 -12.22 14.19 18.65
CA LEU A 98 -13.36 15.09 18.83
C LEU A 98 -13.04 16.27 19.76
N LEU A 99 -12.01 16.15 20.61
CA LEU A 99 -11.58 17.24 21.48
C LEU A 99 -10.75 18.24 20.69
N LEU A 100 -9.79 17.74 19.90
CA LEU A 100 -8.92 18.59 19.07
C LEU A 100 -9.55 18.96 17.72
N GLN A 101 -10.69 18.34 17.37
CA GLN A 101 -11.35 18.48 16.07
C GLN A 101 -10.42 18.19 14.89
N ARG A 102 -9.56 17.19 15.03
CA ARG A 102 -8.53 16.82 14.03
C ARG A 102 -8.63 15.36 13.66
N ASP A 103 -8.44 15.09 12.37
CA ASP A 103 -8.32 13.73 11.87
C ASP A 103 -6.95 13.14 12.29
N TYR A 104 -6.89 11.83 12.49
CA TYR A 104 -5.65 11.10 12.75
C TYR A 104 -5.65 9.78 11.98
N PHE A 105 -4.49 9.13 11.92
CA PHE A 105 -4.39 7.71 11.58
C PHE A 105 -3.79 6.95 12.77
N ARG A 106 -4.43 5.85 13.17
CA ARG A 106 -4.02 5.03 14.31
C ARG A 106 -3.47 3.71 13.82
N ALA A 107 -2.30 3.34 14.31
CA ALA A 107 -1.79 1.98 14.24
C ALA A 107 -1.89 1.32 15.61
N THR A 108 -2.24 0.04 15.63
CA THR A 108 -2.15 -0.84 16.78
C THR A 108 -1.45 -2.14 16.38
N ALA A 109 -0.69 -2.70 17.30
CA ALA A 109 0.02 -3.95 17.10
C ALA A 109 0.05 -4.79 18.38
N SER A 110 0.22 -6.09 18.23
CA SER A 110 0.36 -7.03 19.34
C SER A 110 1.39 -8.11 19.06
N GLU A 111 2.01 -8.59 20.13
CA GLU A 111 2.76 -9.84 20.15
C GLU A 111 1.81 -11.05 20.05
N PRO A 112 2.30 -12.26 19.73
CA PRO A 112 1.52 -13.48 19.84
C PRO A 112 1.05 -13.74 21.28
N GLY A 113 -0.09 -14.42 21.44
CA GLY A 113 -0.65 -14.75 22.77
C GLY A 113 0.24 -15.67 23.62
N THR A 114 1.21 -16.36 23.02
CA THR A 114 2.23 -17.15 23.71
C THR A 114 3.31 -16.30 24.38
N GLY A 115 3.30 -14.98 24.15
CA GLY A 115 4.27 -14.01 24.65
C GLY A 115 5.49 -13.84 23.72
N PHE A 116 6.11 -12.66 23.81
CA PHE A 116 7.38 -12.33 23.19
C PHE A 116 8.17 -11.44 24.16
N THR A 117 9.41 -11.83 24.47
CA THR A 117 10.18 -11.20 25.56
C THR A 117 11.20 -10.17 25.08
N ALA A 118 11.43 -10.07 23.77
CA ALA A 118 12.33 -9.08 23.21
C ALA A 118 11.62 -7.72 23.02
N GLY A 119 12.41 -6.66 22.91
CA GLY A 119 11.90 -5.32 22.61
C GLY A 119 11.33 -5.26 21.19
N TRP A 120 10.29 -4.46 21.02
CA TRP A 120 9.82 -4.02 19.72
C TRP A 120 9.20 -2.63 19.85
N TRP A 121 9.04 -1.94 18.73
CA TRP A 121 8.37 -0.64 18.69
C TRP A 121 7.34 -0.54 17.56
N LEU A 122 6.40 0.38 17.75
CA LEU A 122 5.35 0.71 16.80
C LEU A 122 5.44 2.19 16.42
N GLU A 123 5.41 2.47 15.13
CA GLU A 123 5.18 3.82 14.62
C GLU A 123 3.95 3.84 13.72
N ALA A 124 3.08 4.84 13.92
CA ALA A 124 2.02 5.18 12.98
C ALA A 124 2.42 6.40 12.13
N TYR A 125 1.86 6.52 10.93
CA TYR A 125 1.89 7.75 10.16
C TYR A 125 0.51 8.04 9.53
N ALA A 126 0.26 9.31 9.24
CA ALA A 126 -0.92 9.78 8.52
C ALA A 126 -0.48 10.54 7.26
N LEU A 127 -1.22 10.34 6.17
CA LEU A 127 -1.21 11.22 5.02
C LEU A 127 -2.39 12.16 5.15
N CYS A 128 -2.11 13.45 5.12
CA CYS A 128 -3.10 14.48 5.41
C CYS A 128 -3.10 15.50 4.28
N ALA A 129 -4.28 15.95 3.87
CA ALA A 129 -4.42 17.01 2.88
C ALA A 129 -5.43 18.05 3.35
N PRO A 130 -5.31 19.32 2.91
CA PRO A 130 -6.28 20.36 3.24
C PRO A 130 -7.69 19.92 2.87
N ALA A 131 -8.67 20.17 3.75
CA ALA A 131 -10.06 19.79 3.52
C ALA A 131 -10.62 20.42 2.23
N ALA A 132 -10.19 21.65 1.91
CA ALA A 132 -10.58 22.36 0.68
C ALA A 132 -10.11 21.65 -0.61
N SER A 133 -9.09 20.80 -0.54
CA SER A 133 -8.53 20.07 -1.68
C SER A 133 -9.15 18.68 -1.88
N LEU A 134 -10.18 18.32 -1.10
CA LEU A 134 -10.81 17.00 -1.10
C LEU A 134 -12.30 17.07 -1.43
N PRO A 135 -12.67 17.42 -2.67
CA PRO A 135 -14.07 17.46 -3.08
C PRO A 135 -14.73 16.09 -2.90
N GLY A 136 -15.96 16.09 -2.38
CA GLY A 136 -16.71 14.87 -2.13
C GLY A 136 -16.08 13.93 -1.11
N TYR A 137 -15.17 14.39 -0.26
CA TYR A 137 -14.56 13.58 0.80
C TYR A 137 -15.61 12.84 1.63
N GLN A 138 -15.40 11.53 1.81
CA GLN A 138 -16.25 10.72 2.67
C GLN A 138 -15.50 9.48 3.16
N GLN A 139 -15.64 9.17 4.44
CA GLN A 139 -15.21 7.88 4.99
C GLN A 139 -16.39 6.91 4.98
N VAL A 140 -16.12 5.68 4.58
CA VAL A 140 -17.08 4.57 4.63
C VAL A 140 -16.47 3.41 5.40
N SER A 141 -17.29 2.62 6.07
CA SER A 141 -16.83 1.43 6.79
C SER A 141 -17.81 0.28 6.67
N ALA A 142 -17.28 -0.95 6.77
CA ALA A 142 -18.06 -2.16 6.91
C ALA A 142 -17.39 -3.09 7.92
N PHE A 143 -18.16 -4.07 8.41
CA PHE A 143 -17.67 -5.12 9.30
C PHE A 143 -17.97 -6.50 8.69
N ALA A 144 -17.13 -7.47 9.04
CA ALA A 144 -17.41 -8.88 8.84
C ALA A 144 -16.84 -9.67 10.02
N SER A 145 -17.50 -10.77 10.37
CA SER A 145 -17.07 -11.67 11.44
C SER A 145 -17.05 -13.11 10.93
N ASP A 146 -16.12 -13.90 11.45
CA ASP A 146 -16.01 -15.33 11.16
C ASP A 146 -15.19 -16.01 12.27
N ILE A 147 -15.07 -17.33 12.21
CA ILE A 147 -14.15 -18.12 13.01
C ILE A 147 -12.86 -18.28 12.21
N GLY A 148 -11.72 -17.92 12.80
CA GLY A 148 -10.41 -18.14 12.18
C GLY A 148 -10.02 -17.16 11.07
N PHE A 149 -10.93 -16.76 10.16
CA PHE A 149 -10.61 -15.86 9.05
C PHE A 149 -11.80 -15.01 8.60
N ALA A 150 -11.73 -13.69 8.72
CA ALA A 150 -12.81 -12.79 8.32
C ALA A 150 -12.37 -11.82 7.22
N THR A 151 -13.23 -11.63 6.22
CA THR A 151 -13.02 -10.72 5.08
C THR A 151 -14.16 -9.70 5.00
N ALA A 152 -13.82 -8.41 4.94
CA ALA A 152 -14.79 -7.34 4.73
C ALA A 152 -14.46 -6.50 3.49
N ARG A 153 -15.50 -6.00 2.82
CA ARG A 153 -15.43 -5.07 1.70
C ARG A 153 -16.40 -3.92 1.92
N VAL A 154 -15.97 -2.69 1.64
CA VAL A 154 -16.83 -1.51 1.67
C VAL A 154 -16.70 -0.72 0.38
N ARG A 155 -17.82 -0.35 -0.25
CA ARG A 155 -17.85 0.42 -1.50
C ARG A 155 -17.91 1.92 -1.22
N CYS A 156 -17.20 2.70 -2.03
CA CYS A 156 -17.44 4.13 -2.12
C CYS A 156 -18.82 4.40 -2.74
N PRO A 157 -19.50 5.50 -2.34
CA PRO A 157 -20.71 5.94 -3.00
C PRO A 157 -20.51 6.20 -4.50
N ALA A 158 -21.61 6.21 -5.24
CA ALA A 158 -21.59 6.51 -6.68
C ALA A 158 -20.85 7.83 -6.96
N GLY A 159 -20.07 7.85 -8.05
CA GLY A 159 -19.26 9.00 -8.43
C GLY A 159 -17.96 9.21 -7.62
N LYS A 160 -17.69 8.39 -6.59
CA LYS A 160 -16.46 8.48 -5.78
C LYS A 160 -15.53 7.29 -6.00
N ARG A 161 -14.26 7.48 -5.66
CA ARG A 161 -13.21 6.45 -5.69
C ARG A 161 -12.40 6.44 -4.41
N VAL A 162 -11.88 5.28 -4.07
CA VAL A 162 -10.97 5.10 -2.92
C VAL A 162 -9.64 5.80 -3.20
N ILE A 163 -9.22 6.66 -2.26
CA ILE A 163 -7.89 7.29 -2.23
C ILE A 163 -7.01 6.81 -1.07
N GLY A 164 -7.61 6.13 -0.10
CA GLY A 164 -6.91 5.50 1.00
C GLY A 164 -7.79 4.49 1.72
N THR A 165 -7.15 3.61 2.48
CA THR A 165 -7.81 2.50 3.16
C THR A 165 -7.31 2.37 4.59
N GLY A 166 -8.06 1.63 5.40
CA GLY A 166 -7.61 1.20 6.73
C GLY A 166 -8.41 -0.02 7.19
N ALA A 167 -7.95 -0.64 8.27
CA ALA A 167 -8.61 -1.79 8.86
C ALA A 167 -8.28 -1.94 10.36
N ALA A 168 -9.11 -2.69 11.08
CA ALA A 168 -8.82 -3.14 12.43
C ALA A 168 -9.41 -4.51 12.71
N ALA A 169 -8.67 -5.33 13.44
CA ALA A 169 -9.04 -6.65 13.93
C ALA A 169 -9.60 -6.58 15.35
N PHE A 170 -10.58 -7.42 15.65
CA PHE A 170 -11.20 -7.53 16.97
C PHE A 170 -11.45 -9.01 17.33
N PRO A 171 -11.18 -9.42 18.58
CA PRO A 171 -10.29 -8.74 19.53
C PRO A 171 -8.85 -8.74 19.01
N ASP A 172 -8.17 -7.61 19.18
CA ASP A 172 -6.83 -7.33 18.64
C ASP A 172 -5.69 -8.19 19.24
N LEU A 173 -5.90 -8.91 20.35
CA LEU A 173 -4.92 -9.86 20.88
C LEU A 173 -4.90 -11.18 20.10
N HIS A 174 -6.06 -11.53 19.54
CA HIS A 174 -6.31 -12.85 19.00
C HIS A 174 -6.50 -12.83 17.49
N ALA A 175 -6.36 -11.67 16.85
CA ALA A 175 -6.44 -11.54 15.42
C ALA A 175 -5.45 -10.49 14.91
N GLY A 176 -4.78 -10.80 13.80
CA GLY A 176 -3.89 -9.88 13.10
C GLY A 176 -4.43 -9.51 11.71
N LEU A 177 -4.07 -8.34 11.22
CA LEU A 177 -4.37 -7.95 9.84
C LEU A 177 -3.53 -8.78 8.87
N GLN A 178 -4.15 -9.38 7.86
CA GLN A 178 -3.42 -10.02 6.75
C GLN A 178 -3.40 -9.16 5.50
N LEU A 179 -4.41 -8.29 5.33
CA LEU A 179 -4.55 -7.42 4.17
C LEU A 179 -5.39 -6.20 4.53
N PHE A 180 -5.02 -5.04 4.01
CA PHE A 180 -5.98 -3.96 3.74
C PHE A 180 -5.53 -3.19 2.49
N ARG A 181 -6.43 -2.98 1.53
CA ARG A 181 -6.13 -2.27 0.28
C ARG A 181 -7.38 -1.81 -0.46
N SER A 182 -7.19 -0.96 -1.46
CA SER A 182 -8.23 -0.69 -2.46
C SER A 182 -8.33 -1.81 -3.50
N THR A 183 -9.50 -1.95 -4.11
CA THR A 183 -9.70 -2.82 -5.27
C THR A 183 -9.09 -2.17 -6.51
N GLY A 184 -8.76 -2.96 -7.55
CA GLY A 184 -8.21 -2.42 -8.80
C GLY A 184 -9.10 -1.36 -9.44
N ALA A 185 -10.42 -1.52 -9.35
CA ALA A 185 -11.40 -0.54 -9.82
C ALA A 185 -11.53 0.70 -8.91
N ARG A 186 -10.96 0.68 -7.71
CA ARG A 186 -11.09 1.70 -6.65
C ARG A 186 -12.53 2.05 -6.28
N ASP A 187 -13.44 1.14 -6.55
CA ASP A 187 -14.83 1.23 -6.12
C ASP A 187 -14.99 0.83 -4.65
N ALA A 188 -13.99 0.14 -4.08
CA ALA A 188 -14.08 -0.38 -2.73
C ALA A 188 -12.72 -0.55 -2.04
N ALA A 189 -12.77 -0.53 -0.70
CA ALA A 189 -11.72 -0.99 0.18
C ALA A 189 -12.03 -2.42 0.64
N MET A 190 -10.99 -3.22 0.85
CA MET A 190 -11.09 -4.60 1.33
C MET A 190 -10.04 -4.84 2.40
N ALA A 191 -10.40 -5.63 3.40
CA ALA A 191 -9.47 -6.06 4.43
C ALA A 191 -9.75 -7.50 4.86
N THR A 192 -8.71 -8.20 5.32
CA THR A 192 -8.79 -9.53 5.89
C THR A 192 -8.04 -9.61 7.20
N VAL A 193 -8.58 -10.40 8.12
CA VAL A 193 -7.96 -10.71 9.42
C VAL A 193 -8.00 -12.20 9.64
N ARG A 194 -7.01 -12.69 10.39
CA ARG A 194 -6.91 -14.10 10.77
C ARG A 194 -6.68 -14.22 12.26
N ALA A 195 -7.26 -15.25 12.84
CA ALA A 195 -7.05 -15.61 14.22
C ALA A 195 -5.58 -15.96 14.44
N ARG A 196 -5.05 -15.61 15.61
CA ARG A 196 -3.69 -15.90 16.02
C ARG A 196 -3.68 -17.06 16.99
N GLY A 197 -2.75 -18.00 16.78
CA GLY A 197 -2.73 -19.27 17.51
C GLY A 197 -4.04 -20.03 17.37
N ASP A 198 -4.43 -20.74 18.41
CA ASP A 198 -5.62 -21.60 18.42
C ASP A 198 -6.88 -20.88 18.93
N HIS A 199 -7.01 -19.57 18.70
CA HIS A 199 -8.16 -18.82 19.21
C HIS A 199 -9.48 -19.38 18.66
N PRO A 200 -10.37 -19.93 19.51
CA PRO A 200 -11.58 -20.62 19.06
C PRO A 200 -12.77 -19.66 18.86
N GLY A 201 -12.61 -18.39 19.26
CA GLY A 201 -13.68 -17.40 19.23
C GLY A 201 -13.87 -16.75 17.86
N MET A 202 -15.03 -16.08 17.72
CA MET A 202 -15.28 -15.23 16.56
C MET A 202 -14.31 -14.05 16.56
N ILE A 203 -13.69 -13.85 15.41
CA ILE A 203 -12.92 -12.65 15.10
C ILE A 203 -13.75 -11.76 14.18
N ARG A 204 -13.47 -10.45 14.24
CA ARG A 204 -14.14 -9.46 13.40
C ARG A 204 -13.10 -8.53 12.76
N VAL A 205 -13.32 -8.19 11.50
CA VAL A 205 -12.60 -7.12 10.82
C VAL A 205 -13.52 -5.92 10.62
N ARG A 206 -13.01 -4.73 10.89
CA ARG A 206 -13.52 -3.47 10.35
C ARG A 206 -12.65 -3.09 9.16
N VAL A 207 -13.27 -2.78 8.03
CA VAL A 207 -12.59 -2.15 6.88
C VAL A 207 -13.07 -0.71 6.74
N LEU A 208 -12.16 0.21 6.41
CA LEU A 208 -12.45 1.60 6.12
C LEU A 208 -11.95 1.97 4.72
N GLY A 209 -12.77 2.72 3.99
CA GLY A 209 -12.41 3.36 2.74
C GLY A 209 -12.51 4.87 2.87
N ILE A 210 -11.50 5.59 2.37
CA ILE A 210 -11.50 7.04 2.24
C ILE A 210 -11.79 7.37 0.78
N CYS A 211 -12.93 8.00 0.53
CA CYS A 211 -13.49 8.23 -0.80
C CYS A 211 -13.49 9.72 -1.15
N THR A 212 -13.28 10.04 -2.43
CA THR A 212 -13.39 11.40 -2.99
C THR A 212 -13.80 11.30 -4.46
N THR A 213 -14.18 12.41 -5.06
CA THR A 213 -14.35 12.53 -6.51
C THR A 213 -13.01 12.72 -7.26
N ASN A 214 -11.88 12.90 -6.55
CA ASN A 214 -10.57 13.01 -7.20
C ASN A 214 -10.20 11.73 -7.95
N HIS A 215 -9.51 11.90 -9.07
CA HIS A 215 -8.90 10.80 -9.80
C HIS A 215 -7.55 10.46 -9.16
N ALA A 216 -7.19 9.18 -9.22
CA ALA A 216 -5.90 8.64 -8.78
C ALA A 216 -5.43 7.57 -9.77
N VAL A 217 -4.29 6.94 -9.52
CA VAL A 217 -3.81 5.73 -10.19
C VAL A 217 -3.47 4.73 -9.09
N VAL A 218 -3.82 3.45 -9.27
CA VAL A 218 -3.36 2.39 -8.35
C VAL A 218 -2.18 1.71 -9.01
N VAL A 219 -1.07 1.63 -8.28
CA VAL A 219 0.04 0.75 -8.63
C VAL A 219 0.10 -0.36 -7.58
N ALA A 220 0.22 -1.59 -8.04
CA ALA A 220 0.39 -2.75 -7.18
C ALA A 220 1.53 -3.61 -7.70
N THR A 221 2.32 -4.14 -6.78
CA THR A 221 3.41 -5.06 -7.07
C THR A 221 3.20 -6.31 -6.24
N VAL A 222 3.26 -7.47 -6.90
CA VAL A 222 3.13 -8.79 -6.26
C VAL A 222 4.50 -9.45 -6.22
N ARG A 223 4.88 -10.01 -5.08
CA ARG A 223 6.14 -10.76 -4.88
C ARG A 223 5.87 -12.01 -4.06
N ASN A 224 6.64 -13.07 -4.30
CA ASN A 224 6.65 -14.28 -3.46
C ASN A 224 7.72 -14.15 -2.36
N LEU A 225 7.67 -13.04 -1.64
CA LEU A 225 8.55 -12.68 -0.52
C LEU A 225 7.69 -12.13 0.62
N ASP A 226 8.30 -11.95 1.79
CA ASP A 226 7.73 -11.28 2.94
C ASP A 226 7.80 -9.74 2.86
N ASP A 227 8.49 -9.18 1.85
CA ASP A 227 8.55 -7.76 1.54
C ASP A 227 8.16 -7.43 0.07
N ALA A 228 7.51 -6.28 -0.13
CA ALA A 228 7.18 -5.75 -1.46
C ALA A 228 7.05 -4.23 -1.44
N ALA A 229 7.36 -3.61 -2.58
CA ALA A 229 7.19 -2.17 -2.76
C ALA A 229 6.47 -1.87 -4.08
N ALA A 230 5.56 -0.90 -4.06
CA ALA A 230 4.88 -0.37 -5.23
C ALA A 230 5.25 1.10 -5.43
N ALA A 231 5.93 1.40 -6.54
CA ALA A 231 6.37 2.76 -6.87
C ALA A 231 5.28 3.53 -7.62
N CYS A 232 5.08 4.78 -7.25
CA CYS A 232 4.21 5.70 -7.98
C CYS A 232 4.87 6.14 -9.30
N PRO A 233 4.09 6.35 -10.38
CA PRO A 233 4.61 6.90 -11.62
C PRO A 233 5.23 8.29 -11.42
N SER A 234 6.19 8.65 -12.27
CA SER A 234 6.80 9.99 -12.26
C SER A 234 5.74 11.09 -12.30
N GLY A 235 5.92 12.12 -11.47
CA GLY A 235 4.96 13.22 -11.34
C GLY A 235 3.75 12.90 -10.47
N THR A 236 3.71 11.72 -9.82
CA THR A 236 2.67 11.38 -8.83
C THR A 236 3.26 11.09 -7.46
N ARG A 237 2.44 11.21 -6.42
CA ARG A 237 2.81 10.91 -5.03
C ARG A 237 1.85 9.90 -4.43
N VAL A 238 2.26 9.19 -3.40
CA VAL A 238 1.44 8.28 -2.58
C VAL A 238 0.44 9.09 -1.75
N HIS A 239 -0.85 8.81 -1.90
CA HIS A 239 -1.95 9.39 -1.10
C HIS A 239 -2.62 8.34 -0.20
N GLY A 240 -2.48 7.07 -0.57
CA GLY A 240 -2.92 5.94 0.24
C GLY A 240 -1.99 4.76 -0.02
N VAL A 241 -1.85 3.93 1.00
CA VAL A 241 -1.15 2.66 0.91
C VAL A 241 -2.11 1.54 1.23
N GLY A 242 -1.76 0.36 0.77
CA GLY A 242 -2.36 -0.89 1.20
C GLY A 242 -1.41 -2.03 0.85
N GLY A 243 -1.72 -3.20 1.34
CA GLY A 243 -0.90 -4.37 1.07
C GLY A 243 -1.26 -5.53 1.95
N GLY A 244 -0.54 -6.63 1.74
CA GLY A 244 -0.62 -7.85 2.51
C GLY A 244 -0.75 -9.08 1.64
N GLY A 245 -1.30 -10.14 2.21
CA GLY A 245 -1.51 -11.41 1.52
C GLY A 245 -2.66 -11.38 0.51
N SER A 246 -2.89 -12.53 -0.12
CA SER A 246 -4.09 -12.83 -0.85
C SER A 246 -5.29 -13.00 0.09
N PRO A 247 -6.51 -12.60 -0.31
CA PRO A 247 -7.74 -12.93 0.42
C PRO A 247 -8.03 -14.44 0.55
N ALA A 248 -7.24 -15.28 -0.12
CA ALA A 248 -7.36 -16.73 -0.09
C ALA A 248 -6.15 -17.41 0.58
N ASP A 249 -5.30 -16.65 1.29
CA ASP A 249 -4.18 -17.21 2.04
C ASP A 249 -4.66 -18.01 3.25
N SER A 250 -4.07 -19.18 3.44
CA SER A 250 -4.30 -20.07 4.58
C SER A 250 -3.30 -19.88 5.72
N GLY A 251 -2.11 -19.36 5.42
CA GLY A 251 -1.01 -19.24 6.38
C GLY A 251 -1.15 -18.14 7.43
N ASN A 252 -0.35 -18.28 8.50
CA ASN A 252 -0.23 -17.33 9.62
C ASN A 252 0.75 -16.18 9.29
N SER A 253 0.54 -15.53 8.16
CA SER A 253 1.28 -14.33 7.77
C SER A 253 0.45 -13.09 8.09
N PHE A 254 1.02 -12.15 8.82
CA PHE A 254 0.34 -10.93 9.25
C PHE A 254 1.16 -9.70 8.89
N LEU A 255 0.48 -8.58 8.65
CA LEU A 255 1.13 -7.32 8.32
C LEU A 255 2.03 -6.84 9.47
N GLN A 256 3.26 -6.45 9.15
CA GLN A 256 4.20 -5.77 10.04
C GLN A 256 4.40 -4.31 9.64
N GLU A 257 4.50 -4.07 8.34
CA GLU A 257 4.71 -2.76 7.76
C GLU A 257 3.70 -2.52 6.65
N VAL A 258 3.06 -1.36 6.67
CA VAL A 258 2.43 -0.76 5.49
C VAL A 258 2.76 0.73 5.51
N TYR A 259 3.85 1.12 4.86
CA TYR A 259 4.54 2.36 5.19
C TYR A 259 5.24 2.98 3.95
N PRO A 260 5.07 4.28 3.67
CA PRO A 260 5.77 4.98 2.61
C PRO A 260 6.97 5.74 3.18
N PRO A 261 8.05 5.92 2.39
CA PRO A 261 9.15 6.79 2.76
C PRO A 261 8.71 8.27 2.71
N SER A 262 9.52 9.16 3.27
CA SER A 262 9.21 10.60 3.36
C SER A 262 8.92 11.27 2.02
N GLN A 263 9.53 10.78 0.94
CA GLN A 263 9.39 11.28 -0.42
C GLN A 263 8.00 11.01 -1.01
N LEU A 264 7.25 10.05 -0.46
CA LEU A 264 5.96 9.58 -0.99
C LEU A 264 6.02 9.15 -2.46
N ASP A 265 7.12 8.53 -2.87
CA ASP A 265 7.34 7.99 -4.22
C ASP A 265 6.99 6.49 -4.32
N ARG A 266 6.85 5.79 -3.19
CA ARG A 266 6.46 4.37 -3.14
C ARG A 266 5.73 4.00 -1.85
N ALA A 267 5.04 2.87 -1.87
CA ALA A 267 4.53 2.20 -0.68
C ALA A 267 5.35 0.94 -0.43
N SER A 268 5.76 0.70 0.81
CA SER A 268 6.36 -0.56 1.27
C SER A 268 5.34 -1.36 2.06
N THR A 269 5.42 -2.67 1.96
CA THR A 269 4.64 -3.61 2.77
C THR A 269 5.55 -4.75 3.18
N SER A 270 5.45 -5.17 4.44
CA SER A 270 6.08 -6.39 4.94
C SER A 270 5.15 -7.19 5.84
N MET A 271 5.41 -8.48 5.95
CA MET A 271 4.65 -9.41 6.77
C MET A 271 5.56 -10.23 7.68
N THR A 272 4.97 -10.83 8.72
CA THR A 272 5.66 -11.74 9.66
C THR A 272 6.29 -12.96 8.99
N ALA A 273 5.74 -13.35 7.83
CA ALA A 273 6.23 -14.44 6.99
C ALA A 273 5.70 -14.28 5.57
N ALA A 274 6.38 -14.88 4.59
CA ALA A 274 5.91 -14.87 3.20
C ALA A 274 4.55 -15.60 3.09
N PRO A 275 3.51 -14.97 2.52
CA PRO A 275 2.21 -15.62 2.31
C PRO A 275 2.24 -16.63 1.15
N ASP A 276 1.45 -17.71 1.27
CA ASP A 276 1.41 -18.84 0.34
C ASP A 276 1.13 -18.45 -1.12
N ARG A 277 0.33 -17.40 -1.34
CA ARG A 277 -0.07 -16.94 -2.69
C ARG A 277 0.59 -15.62 -3.10
N GLY A 278 1.69 -15.28 -2.44
CA GLY A 278 2.43 -14.06 -2.68
C GLY A 278 1.80 -12.85 -2.00
N MET A 279 2.65 -11.88 -1.75
CA MET A 279 2.31 -10.64 -1.08
C MET A 279 2.12 -9.52 -2.09
N VAL A 280 1.17 -8.62 -1.83
CA VAL A 280 0.97 -7.40 -2.59
C VAL A 280 1.36 -6.18 -1.77
N SER A 281 2.11 -5.26 -2.38
CA SER A 281 2.17 -3.85 -1.95
C SER A 281 1.36 -3.02 -2.93
N GLN A 282 0.60 -2.04 -2.42
CA GLN A 282 -0.25 -1.16 -3.19
C GLN A 282 -0.01 0.30 -2.80
N ALA A 283 0.24 1.13 -3.82
CA ALA A 283 0.24 2.58 -3.72
C ALA A 283 -0.94 3.15 -4.50
N ILE A 284 -1.70 4.04 -3.86
CA ILE A 284 -2.69 4.89 -4.51
C ILE A 284 -2.04 6.24 -4.76
N CYS A 285 -1.77 6.53 -6.03
CA CYS A 285 -0.96 7.65 -6.48
C CYS A 285 -1.82 8.76 -7.10
N VAL A 286 -1.54 10.02 -6.80
CA VAL A 286 -2.23 11.19 -7.40
C VAL A 286 -1.16 12.18 -7.89
N GLY A 287 -1.37 12.84 -9.05
CA GLY A 287 -0.32 13.58 -9.78
C GLY A 287 -0.09 15.01 -9.33
N GLY A 288 1.13 15.46 -9.04
CA GLY A 288 1.49 16.84 -8.63
C GLY A 288 1.50 17.87 -9.77
N THR A 289 0.95 19.07 -9.58
CA THR A 289 1.40 20.26 -10.33
C THR A 289 2.51 20.93 -9.52
N SER A 290 3.72 21.02 -10.07
CA SER A 290 4.77 21.95 -9.62
C SER A 290 4.35 23.39 -9.91
#